data_AF-L1LAK8-F1
#
_entry.id   AF-L1LAK8-F1
#
_cell.length_a   1.000
_cell.length_b   1.000
_cell.length_c   1.000
_cell.angle_alpha   90.00
_cell.angle_beta   90.00
_cell.angle_gamma   90.00
#
_symmetry.space_group_name_H-M   'P 1'
#
loop_
_entity.id
_entity.type
_entity.pdbx_description
1 polymer ?
#
loop_
_entity_poly.entity_id
_entity_poly.type
_entity_poly.pdbx_seq_one_letter_code
_entity_poly.pdbx_strand_id
1 'polypeptide(L)'
;MHVMASRLTPWELRSCKAGGCCGKRIYSSTNLTTLDISNPDKLKVHIDETTGNNRGKIFSPKNDQTVNKVVDGKATIWIAGAGEECSFVGLTLDHDRPKSVSLSIKKDSSSYIELKYYDKGTTGWNERRDEPKKRSTTHPASPLQSTR
;
A
#
# COMPACT_ATOMS: atom_id res chain seq x y z
N MET A 1 16.56 52.22 -4.38
CA MET A 1 16.53 50.81 -3.92
C MET A 1 16.19 49.95 -5.12
N HIS A 2 16.73 48.74 -5.12
CA HIS A 2 16.90 47.81 -6.22
C HIS A 2 15.63 47.48 -7.05
N VAL A 3 15.82 47.43 -8.39
CA VAL A 3 15.50 46.35 -9.37
C VAL A 3 14.51 45.25 -8.89
N MET A 4 13.51 44.76 -9.62
CA MET A 4 13.45 44.30 -11.02
C MET A 4 11.98 44.22 -11.51
N ALA A 5 11.83 44.36 -12.83
CA ALA A 5 10.71 43.90 -13.65
C ALA A 5 10.39 42.41 -13.40
N SER A 6 9.19 41.88 -13.67
CA SER A 6 8.79 41.58 -15.05
C SER A 6 7.35 41.06 -15.11
N ARG A 7 6.69 41.50 -16.18
CA ARG A 7 5.37 41.13 -16.67
C ARG A 7 5.32 39.65 -17.05
N LEU A 8 4.19 38.98 -16.85
CA LEU A 8 3.76 37.89 -17.73
C LEU A 8 2.26 38.02 -18.02
N THR A 9 1.97 38.07 -19.32
CA THR A 9 0.67 38.19 -19.97
C THR A 9 0.07 36.82 -20.30
N PRO A 10 -1.24 36.77 -20.61
CA PRO A 10 -2.01 35.55 -20.84
C PRO A 10 -1.79 34.97 -22.25
N TRP A 11 -1.89 33.65 -22.39
CA TRP A 11 -1.98 33.01 -23.70
C TRP A 11 -2.88 31.77 -23.63
N GLU A 12 -4.02 31.89 -24.31
CA GLU A 12 -4.76 30.76 -24.84
C GLU A 12 -4.01 30.13 -26.03
N LEU A 13 -4.38 28.87 -26.29
CA LEU A 13 -4.38 28.15 -27.57
C LEU A 13 -3.03 27.88 -28.26
N ARG A 14 -2.62 26.61 -28.17
CA ARG A 14 -1.99 25.90 -29.29
C ARG A 14 -2.43 24.43 -29.29
N SER A 15 -3.40 24.12 -30.16
CA SER A 15 -3.55 22.78 -30.73
C SER A 15 -2.38 22.47 -31.64
N CYS A 16 -1.82 21.27 -31.51
CA CYS A 16 -0.98 20.65 -32.54
C CYS A 16 -1.53 19.22 -32.79
N LYS A 17 -1.96 18.94 -34.02
CA LYS A 17 -2.31 17.58 -34.47
C LYS A 17 -1.07 16.87 -35.04
N ALA A 18 -1.00 15.58 -34.68
CA ALA A 18 -0.45 14.43 -35.40
C ALA A 18 1.05 14.39 -35.76
N GLY A 19 1.75 13.45 -35.09
CA GLY A 19 3.03 12.90 -35.55
C GLY A 19 3.65 11.93 -34.54
N GLY A 20 3.37 10.62 -34.70
CA GLY A 20 4.30 9.51 -34.39
C GLY A 20 4.77 9.26 -32.94
N CYS A 21 4.47 8.05 -32.45
CA CYS A 21 5.12 7.33 -31.35
C CYS A 21 4.90 7.79 -29.90
N CYS A 22 3.98 7.12 -29.22
CA CYS A 22 4.32 6.38 -28.00
C CYS A 22 3.31 5.24 -27.81
N GLY A 23 3.81 4.05 -27.49
CA GLY A 23 3.05 2.80 -27.52
C GLY A 23 1.74 2.87 -26.75
N LYS A 24 0.68 2.32 -27.34
CA LYS A 24 -0.51 1.92 -26.59
C LYS A 24 -0.03 0.94 -25.51
N ARG A 25 0.04 1.39 -24.26
CA ARG A 25 0.13 0.47 -23.11
C ARG A 25 -1.11 -0.41 -23.22
N ILE A 26 -0.90 -1.65 -23.60
CA ILE A 26 -1.88 -2.70 -23.43
C ILE A 26 -1.97 -2.87 -21.91
N TYR A 27 -2.82 -2.10 -21.25
CA TYR A 27 -3.30 -2.51 -19.95
C TYR A 27 -4.07 -3.80 -20.22
N SER A 28 -3.54 -4.92 -19.75
CA SER A 28 -4.42 -6.04 -19.38
C SER A 28 -5.55 -5.42 -18.57
N SER A 29 -6.80 -5.76 -18.91
CA SER A 29 -8.00 -5.18 -18.31
C SER A 29 -8.15 -5.63 -16.85
N THR A 30 -7.24 -5.22 -15.98
CA THR A 30 -7.31 -5.44 -14.54
C THR A 30 -8.36 -4.51 -13.96
N ASN A 31 -9.36 -5.09 -13.31
CA ASN A 31 -10.39 -4.31 -12.62
C ASN A 31 -9.77 -3.73 -11.35
N LEU A 32 -9.44 -2.45 -11.40
CA LEU A 32 -8.94 -1.70 -10.25
C LEU A 32 -10.06 -1.50 -9.24
N THR A 33 -9.78 -1.86 -7.99
CA THR A 33 -10.75 -1.82 -6.90
C THR A 33 -10.21 -1.07 -5.70
N THR A 34 -11.07 -0.20 -5.16
CA THR A 34 -10.86 0.40 -3.83
C THR A 34 -11.45 -0.53 -2.77
N LEU A 35 -10.64 -0.92 -1.80
CA LEU A 35 -11.08 -1.66 -0.63
C LEU A 35 -11.40 -0.68 0.51
N ASP A 36 -12.64 -0.69 0.98
CA ASP A 36 -13.04 -0.04 2.23
C ASP A 36 -13.07 -1.06 3.35
N ILE A 37 -12.23 -0.89 4.37
CA ILE A 37 -12.14 -1.84 5.50
C ILE A 37 -13.35 -1.75 6.44
N SER A 38 -14.07 -0.62 6.46
CA SER A 38 -15.26 -0.44 7.29
C SER A 38 -16.51 -0.97 6.59
N ASN A 39 -16.54 -0.93 5.25
CA ASN A 39 -17.63 -1.48 4.44
C ASN A 39 -17.11 -2.21 3.18
N PRO A 40 -16.56 -3.42 3.35
CA PRO A 40 -15.91 -4.15 2.26
C PRO A 40 -16.92 -4.73 1.26
N ASP A 41 -16.61 -4.57 -0.03
CA ASP A 41 -17.37 -5.20 -1.11
C ASP A 41 -17.04 -6.69 -1.21
N LYS A 42 -17.90 -7.53 -0.60
CA LYS A 42 -17.76 -8.98 -0.55
C LYS A 42 -17.81 -9.66 -1.92
N LEU A 43 -18.22 -8.95 -2.98
CA LEU A 43 -18.15 -9.49 -4.34
C LEU A 43 -16.72 -9.43 -4.89
N LYS A 44 -15.92 -8.46 -4.45
CA LYS A 44 -14.57 -8.17 -4.97
C LYS A 44 -13.43 -8.67 -4.10
N VAL A 45 -13.68 -8.86 -2.80
CA VAL A 45 -12.69 -9.40 -1.86
C VAL A 45 -13.23 -10.58 -1.09
N HIS A 46 -12.34 -11.52 -0.74
CA HIS A 46 -12.57 -12.48 0.33
C HIS A 46 -12.24 -11.82 1.68
N ILE A 47 -12.95 -12.24 2.72
CA ILE A 47 -12.79 -11.72 4.08
C ILE A 47 -12.67 -12.91 5.02
N ASP A 48 -11.52 -13.06 5.64
CA ASP A 48 -11.27 -14.05 6.67
C ASP A 48 -11.18 -13.36 8.03
N GLU A 49 -11.97 -13.81 9.00
CA GLU A 49 -11.91 -13.26 10.35
C GLU A 49 -10.90 -14.03 11.19
N THR A 50 -10.03 -13.30 11.89
CA THR A 50 -9.06 -13.90 12.81
C THR A 50 -9.69 -13.98 14.19
N THR A 51 -9.86 -15.20 14.71
CA THR A 51 -10.41 -15.46 16.04
C THR A 51 -9.31 -15.59 17.11
N GLY A 52 -9.61 -15.25 18.36
CA GLY A 52 -8.68 -15.37 19.50
C GLY A 52 -8.18 -14.02 20.03
N ASN A 53 -6.99 -14.00 20.64
CA ASN A 53 -6.41 -12.78 21.23
C ASN A 53 -6.10 -11.69 20.19
N ASN A 54 -5.88 -12.07 18.93
CA ASN A 54 -5.61 -11.16 17.82
C ASN A 54 -6.85 -11.06 16.94
N ARG A 55 -7.91 -10.44 17.46
CA ARG A 55 -9.12 -10.16 16.67
C ARG A 55 -8.76 -9.29 15.47
N GLY A 56 -9.19 -9.73 14.29
CA GLY A 56 -8.82 -9.06 13.05
C GLY A 56 -9.58 -9.57 11.85
N LYS A 57 -9.28 -8.98 10.71
CA LYS A 57 -9.80 -9.38 9.39
C LYS A 57 -8.65 -9.41 8.40
N ILE A 58 -8.66 -10.37 7.50
CA ILE A 58 -7.76 -10.44 6.36
C ILE A 58 -8.61 -10.29 5.12
N PHE A 59 -8.21 -9.37 4.24
CA PHE A 59 -8.84 -9.13 2.96
C PHE A 59 -7.89 -9.57 1.86
N SER A 60 -8.40 -10.39 0.95
CA SER A 60 -7.68 -10.78 -0.27
C SER A 60 -8.55 -10.47 -1.49
N PRO A 61 -8.00 -9.83 -2.55
CA PRO A 61 -8.73 -9.61 -3.78
C PRO A 61 -9.17 -10.95 -4.38
N LYS A 62 -10.38 -11.01 -4.94
CA LYS A 62 -10.79 -12.17 -5.75
C LYS A 62 -10.06 -12.14 -7.10
N ASN A 63 -10.16 -13.25 -7.83
CA ASN A 63 -9.63 -13.37 -9.18
C ASN A 63 -10.06 -12.17 -10.05
N ASP A 64 -9.14 -11.66 -10.85
CA ASP A 64 -9.30 -10.50 -11.75
C ASP A 64 -9.47 -9.13 -11.06
N GLN A 65 -9.43 -9.06 -9.74
CA GLN A 65 -9.45 -7.81 -8.97
C GLN A 65 -8.05 -7.42 -8.52
N THR A 66 -7.73 -6.14 -8.69
CA THR A 66 -6.48 -5.57 -8.22
C THR A 66 -6.81 -4.45 -7.24
N VAL A 67 -6.39 -4.59 -5.97
CA VAL A 67 -6.60 -3.52 -4.99
C VAL A 67 -5.51 -2.46 -5.16
N ASN A 68 -5.93 -1.27 -5.59
CA ASN A 68 -5.03 -0.13 -5.81
C ASN A 68 -5.25 1.02 -4.81
N LYS A 69 -6.25 0.88 -3.94
CA LYS A 69 -6.55 1.87 -2.91
C LYS A 69 -7.18 1.18 -1.71
N VAL A 70 -6.75 1.57 -0.52
CA VAL A 70 -7.32 1.10 0.75
C VAL A 70 -7.79 2.30 1.56
N VAL A 71 -9.04 2.23 2.03
CA VAL A 71 -9.70 3.30 2.79
C VAL A 71 -10.39 2.72 4.03
N ASP A 72 -10.67 3.60 4.97
CA ASP A 72 -11.52 3.38 6.15
C ASP A 72 -12.64 4.43 6.09
N GLY A 73 -13.74 4.08 5.44
CA GLY A 73 -14.78 5.01 5.03
C GLY A 73 -14.24 6.14 4.16
N LYS A 74 -14.20 7.36 4.71
CA LYS A 74 -13.69 8.56 4.01
C LYS A 74 -12.17 8.75 4.16
N ALA A 75 -11.53 8.08 5.12
CA ALA A 75 -10.11 8.23 5.37
C ALA A 75 -9.31 7.35 4.42
N THR A 76 -8.40 7.94 3.64
CA THR A 76 -7.49 7.17 2.79
C THR A 76 -6.33 6.63 3.64
N ILE A 77 -6.07 5.33 3.56
CA ILE A 77 -4.94 4.68 4.23
C ILE A 77 -3.77 4.58 3.26
N TRP A 78 -4.04 4.08 2.05
CA TRP A 78 -3.01 3.86 1.03
C TRP A 78 -3.56 3.99 -0.38
N ILE A 79 -2.72 4.47 -1.30
CA ILE A 79 -2.95 4.53 -2.73
C ILE A 79 -1.73 3.93 -3.43
N ALA A 80 -1.96 3.05 -4.38
CA ALA A 80 -0.92 2.42 -5.18
C ALA A 80 -0.14 3.43 -6.03
N GLY A 81 1.18 3.29 -6.04
CA GLY A 81 2.04 3.87 -7.06
C GLY A 81 1.91 3.18 -8.41
N ALA A 82 2.66 3.69 -9.41
CA ALA A 82 2.70 3.08 -10.73
C ALA A 82 3.31 1.67 -10.66
N GLY A 83 2.55 0.68 -11.14
CA GLY A 83 2.95 -0.73 -11.13
C GLY A 83 2.75 -1.43 -9.79
N GLU A 84 2.25 -0.73 -8.77
CA GLU A 84 1.97 -1.33 -7.46
C GLU A 84 0.55 -1.90 -7.39
N GLU A 85 0.43 -3.05 -6.74
CA GLU A 85 -0.84 -3.66 -6.39
C GLU A 85 -0.80 -4.25 -5.00
N CYS A 86 -1.92 -4.18 -4.28
CA CYS A 86 -2.06 -4.81 -2.99
C CYS A 86 -2.66 -6.22 -3.15
N SER A 87 -1.93 -7.20 -2.65
CA SER A 87 -2.33 -8.62 -2.68
C SER A 87 -3.04 -9.07 -1.41
N PHE A 88 -2.74 -8.46 -0.27
CA PHE A 88 -3.34 -8.77 1.02
C PHE A 88 -3.40 -7.54 1.91
N VAL A 89 -4.52 -7.39 2.60
CA VAL A 89 -4.72 -6.37 3.65
C VAL A 89 -5.06 -7.07 4.94
N GLY A 90 -4.24 -6.90 5.98
CA GLY A 90 -4.56 -7.33 7.34
C GLY A 90 -5.10 -6.15 8.14
N LEU A 91 -6.19 -6.35 8.87
CA LEU A 91 -6.74 -5.41 9.83
C LEU A 91 -6.68 -6.04 11.22
N THR A 92 -6.06 -5.36 12.17
CA THR A 92 -6.11 -5.70 13.58
C THR A 92 -7.09 -4.81 14.30
N LEU A 93 -7.90 -5.41 15.16
CA LEU A 93 -8.88 -4.72 15.98
C LEU A 93 -8.44 -4.66 17.44
N ASP A 94 -8.80 -3.58 18.12
CA ASP A 94 -8.70 -3.42 19.56
C ASP A 94 -10.07 -3.09 20.12
N HIS A 95 -10.63 -3.98 20.93
CA HIS A 95 -12.02 -3.90 21.39
C HIS A 95 -13.00 -3.59 20.24
N ASP A 96 -12.89 -4.35 19.15
CA ASP A 96 -13.68 -4.24 17.90
C ASP A 96 -13.52 -2.91 17.13
N ARG A 97 -12.52 -2.08 17.48
CA ARG A 97 -12.17 -0.86 16.73
C ARG A 97 -10.90 -1.07 15.90
N PRO A 98 -10.82 -0.52 14.67
CA PRO A 98 -9.59 -0.56 13.87
C PRO A 98 -8.39 0.02 14.63
N LYS A 99 -7.33 -0.78 14.78
CA LYS A 99 -6.09 -0.39 15.46
C LYS A 99 -4.91 -0.27 14.50
N SER A 100 -4.72 -1.27 13.65
CA SER A 100 -3.61 -1.27 12.69
C SER A 100 -4.00 -1.98 11.40
N VAL A 101 -3.39 -1.57 10.30
CA VAL A 101 -3.50 -2.19 8.98
C VAL A 101 -2.13 -2.59 8.48
N SER A 102 -1.99 -3.80 7.94
CA SER A 102 -0.83 -4.25 7.19
C SER A 102 -1.19 -4.45 5.72
N LEU A 103 -0.27 -4.10 4.81
CA LEU A 103 -0.44 -4.23 3.37
C LEU A 103 0.72 -5.04 2.80
N SER A 104 0.40 -6.05 1.97
CA SER A 104 1.37 -6.76 1.14
C SER A 104 1.30 -6.26 -0.30
N ILE A 105 2.28 -5.46 -0.69
CA ILE A 105 2.34 -4.76 -1.96
C ILE A 105 3.29 -5.50 -2.90
N LYS A 106 2.82 -5.80 -4.10
CA LYS A 106 3.65 -6.29 -5.21
C LYS A 106 3.88 -5.14 -6.18
N LYS A 107 5.05 -5.14 -6.82
CA LYS A 107 5.40 -4.16 -7.84
C LYS A 107 5.77 -4.86 -9.12
N ASP A 108 5.02 -4.57 -10.18
CA ASP A 108 5.15 -5.19 -11.49
C ASP A 108 5.21 -6.73 -11.38
N SER A 109 6.07 -7.37 -12.15
CA SER A 109 6.29 -8.82 -12.09
C SER A 109 7.35 -9.24 -11.05
N SER A 110 7.68 -8.37 -10.09
CA SER A 110 8.66 -8.70 -9.06
C SER A 110 8.12 -9.75 -8.09
N SER A 111 8.97 -10.70 -7.70
CA SER A 111 8.69 -11.61 -6.59
C SER A 111 8.87 -10.94 -5.22
N TYR A 112 9.48 -9.75 -5.18
CA TYR A 112 9.62 -8.98 -3.95
C TYR A 112 8.26 -8.43 -3.51
N ILE A 113 7.94 -8.65 -2.23
CA ILE A 113 6.75 -8.13 -1.58
C ILE A 113 7.20 -7.05 -0.59
N GLU A 114 6.70 -5.84 -0.78
CA GLU A 114 6.86 -4.75 0.18
C GLU A 114 5.75 -4.85 1.23
N LEU A 115 6.12 -4.75 2.51
CA LEU A 115 5.18 -4.71 3.62
C LEU A 115 5.09 -3.29 4.15
N LYS A 116 3.87 -2.74 4.15
CA LYS A 116 3.57 -1.48 4.81
C LYS A 116 2.64 -1.69 5.98
N TYR A 117 2.80 -0.88 7.01
CA TYR A 117 2.00 -0.92 8.22
C TYR A 117 1.46 0.48 8.49
N TYR A 118 0.20 0.56 8.93
CA TYR A 118 -0.46 1.80 9.29
C TYR A 118 -1.10 1.63 10.65
N ASP A 119 -0.91 2.59 11.54
CA ASP A 119 -1.54 2.62 12.85
C ASP A 119 -2.63 3.68 12.88
N LYS A 120 -3.76 3.34 13.51
CA LYS A 120 -4.83 4.30 13.78
C LYS A 120 -4.40 5.18 14.94
N GLY A 121 -4.03 6.41 14.64
CA GLY A 121 -3.78 7.48 15.60
C GLY A 121 -5.05 8.29 15.90
N THR A 122 -4.90 9.34 16.70
CA THR A 122 -5.99 10.25 17.09
C THR A 122 -6.50 11.09 15.93
N THR A 123 -5.63 11.45 14.99
CA THR A 123 -5.95 12.31 13.84
C THR A 123 -6.21 11.55 12.54
N GLY A 124 -6.03 10.23 12.54
CA GLY A 124 -6.16 9.41 11.34
C GLY A 124 -5.16 8.26 11.30
N TRP A 125 -4.98 7.70 10.11
CA TRP A 125 -4.04 6.62 9.85
C TRP A 125 -2.64 7.17 9.60
N ASN A 126 -1.64 6.58 10.25
CA ASN A 126 -0.23 6.98 10.09
C ASN A 126 0.59 5.77 9.65
N GLU A 127 1.39 5.94 8.60
CA GLU A 127 2.33 4.90 8.17
C GLU A 127 3.40 4.68 9.25
N ARG A 128 3.53 3.43 9.70
CA ARG A 128 4.58 3.01 10.61
C ARG A 128 5.84 2.79 9.78
N ARG A 129 6.80 3.70 9.93
CA ARG A 129 8.17 3.49 9.46
C ARG A 129 8.88 2.61 10.46
N ASP A 130 8.80 1.31 10.26
CA ASP A 130 9.72 0.40 10.93
C ASP A 130 11.09 0.55 10.25
N GLU A 131 12.12 0.94 11.00
CA GLU A 131 13.49 0.67 10.55
C GLU A 131 13.63 -0.85 10.39
N PRO A 132 14.36 -1.35 9.37
CA PRO A 132 14.61 -2.78 9.25
C PRO A 132 15.24 -3.24 10.56
N LYS A 133 14.47 -3.96 11.38
CA LYS A 133 14.98 -4.58 12.61
C LYS A 133 16.11 -5.48 12.14
N LYS A 134 17.36 -5.04 12.35
CA LYS A 134 18.55 -5.86 12.14
C LYS A 134 18.27 -7.12 12.94
N ARG A 135 18.01 -8.23 12.26
CA ARG A 135 17.91 -9.52 12.91
C ARG A 135 19.29 -9.73 13.51
N SER A 136 19.44 -9.45 14.79
CA SER A 136 20.61 -9.81 15.56
C SER A 136 20.60 -11.32 15.62
N THR A 137 21.16 -11.94 14.58
CA THR A 137 21.59 -13.32 14.61
C THR A 137 22.80 -13.36 15.55
N THR A 138 22.54 -13.20 16.84
CA THR A 138 23.47 -13.68 17.86
C THR A 138 23.44 -15.19 17.69
N HIS A 139 24.33 -15.71 16.86
CA HIS A 139 24.70 -17.11 16.94
C HIS A 139 25.13 -17.32 18.40
N PRO A 140 24.51 -18.23 19.17
CA PRO A 140 25.08 -18.61 20.45
C PRO A 140 26.48 -19.14 20.15
N ALA A 141 27.49 -18.53 20.76
CA ALA A 141 28.85 -19.02 20.68
C ALA A 141 28.83 -20.46 21.20
N SER A 142 28.99 -21.43 20.30
CA SER A 142 29.21 -22.82 20.68
C SER A 142 30.45 -22.85 21.58
N PRO A 143 30.38 -23.44 22.79
CA PRO A 143 31.57 -23.64 23.59
C PRO A 143 32.51 -24.57 22.82
N LEU A 144 33.72 -24.10 22.54
CA LEU A 144 34.81 -24.96 22.11
C LEU A 144 35.02 -25.99 23.22
N GLN A 145 34.67 -27.25 22.96
CA GLN A 145 35.07 -28.34 23.82
C GLN A 145 36.60 -28.46 23.77
N SER A 146 37.23 -28.22 24.92
CA SER A 146 38.64 -28.47 25.14
C SER A 146 38.90 -29.96 25.07
N THR A 147 39.46 -30.44 23.96
CA THR A 147 40.07 -31.76 23.88
C THR A 147 41.29 -31.80 24.80
N ARG A 148 41.30 -32.75 25.74
CA ARG A 148 42.47 -33.14 26.53
C ARG A 148 43.06 -34.41 25.95
#